data_AF-A0A7W8CA31-F1
#
_entry.id   AF-A0A7W8CA31-F1
#
_cell.length_a   1.000
_cell.length_b   1.000
_cell.length_c   1.000
_cell.angle_alpha   90.00
_cell.angle_beta   90.00
_cell.angle_gamma   90.00
#
_symmetry.space_group_name_H-M   'P 1'
#
loop_
_entity.id
_entity.type
_entity.pdbx_description
1 polymer ?
#
loop_
_entity_poly.entity_id
_entity_poly.type
_entity_poly.pdbx_seq_one_letter_code
_entity_poly.pdbx_strand_id
1 'polypeptide(L)'
;MTTVDAHESRPLLVVQHVPWEGPHLILDSFPDVAVQVRHPLDEPHRIPLPDPATVCGSIFMGGPMSANDADTLPPLADEIAWLRRALAQEIPVLGICLGAQLLAKAAGAAITAAPHPEIGVAPVTITERNDPLIGHLAPLTHAMHWHGEQFTLPSGAVPLAHSAQTALQAFRIGSRAWGMLFHLEVDNDLLDTWLAEPTMAAEAKRALGSGYREQLYGRLPRLRAEKARAVFDEFAKHCAQRHTASKALTGGPI
;
A
#
# COMPACT_ATOMS: atom_id res chain seq x y z
N MET A 1 15.57 -4.62 42.06
CA MET A 1 15.27 -3.51 41.14
C MET A 1 15.70 -3.97 39.75
N THR A 2 14.85 -4.75 39.10
CA THR A 2 15.09 -5.30 37.77
C THR A 2 14.90 -4.18 36.76
N THR A 3 15.99 -3.77 36.13
CA THR A 3 15.98 -2.94 34.93
C THR A 3 15.24 -3.73 33.85
N VAL A 4 14.02 -3.32 33.56
CA VAL A 4 13.31 -3.73 32.35
C VAL A 4 14.08 -3.08 31.21
N ASP A 5 14.79 -3.86 30.41
CA ASP A 5 15.36 -3.37 29.16
C ASP A 5 14.21 -2.86 28.30
N ALA A 6 14.08 -1.54 28.20
CA ALA A 6 13.25 -0.88 27.21
C ALA A 6 13.90 -1.04 25.83
N HIS A 7 13.94 -2.28 25.33
CA HIS A 7 14.22 -2.53 23.92
C HIS A 7 12.97 -2.12 23.13
N GLU A 8 12.99 -0.89 22.63
CA GLU A 8 11.90 -0.27 21.87
C GLU A 8 11.39 -1.20 20.77
N SER A 9 10.09 -1.51 20.83
CA SER A 9 9.40 -2.19 19.75
C SER A 9 9.49 -1.34 18.49
N ARG A 10 9.97 -1.93 17.38
CA ARG A 10 10.03 -1.21 16.11
C ARG A 10 8.60 -0.88 15.64
N PRO A 11 8.26 0.40 15.38
CA PRO A 11 6.94 0.77 14.93
C PRO A 11 6.69 0.33 13.48
N LEU A 12 5.42 0.26 13.10
CA LEU A 12 4.99 0.23 11.70
C LEU A 12 5.05 1.66 11.14
N LEU A 13 5.69 1.85 9.99
CA LEU A 13 5.64 3.14 9.28
C LEU A 13 4.42 3.16 8.35
N VAL A 14 3.64 4.23 8.41
CA VAL A 14 2.61 4.54 7.41
C VAL A 14 2.95 5.87 6.76
N VAL A 15 3.11 5.87 5.44
CA VAL A 15 3.33 7.07 4.64
C VAL A 15 2.01 7.42 3.95
N GLN A 16 1.40 8.52 4.39
CA GLN A 16 0.12 9.01 3.88
C GLN A 16 0.31 10.35 3.18
N HIS A 17 0.00 10.37 1.88
CA HIS A 17 0.29 11.50 1.00
C HIS A 17 -0.70 12.65 1.12
N VAL A 18 -1.98 12.34 1.34
CA VAL A 18 -3.07 13.30 1.46
C VAL A 18 -4.03 12.92 2.59
N PRO A 19 -4.74 13.88 3.22
CA PRO A 19 -5.59 13.61 4.37
C PRO A 19 -6.72 12.60 4.12
N TRP A 20 -7.20 12.51 2.88
CA TRP A 20 -8.32 11.62 2.51
C TRP A 20 -7.89 10.22 2.07
N GLU A 21 -6.60 9.91 1.94
CA GLU A 21 -6.11 8.56 1.57
C GLU A 21 -5.39 7.88 2.75
N GLY A 22 -6.16 7.64 3.82
CA GLY A 22 -5.68 7.01 5.04
C GLY A 22 -5.68 5.47 5.00
N PRO A 23 -5.03 4.83 5.98
CA PRO A 23 -4.81 3.37 5.98
C PRO A 23 -6.03 2.51 6.37
N HIS A 24 -7.08 3.09 6.99
CA HIS A 24 -8.36 2.43 7.30
C HIS A 24 -8.25 0.95 7.74
N LEU A 25 -8.93 0.03 7.05
CA LEU A 25 -9.02 -1.39 7.41
C LEU A 25 -7.66 -2.09 7.53
N ILE A 26 -6.58 -1.50 7.01
CA ILE A 26 -5.23 -2.03 7.19
C ILE A 26 -4.86 -2.04 8.67
N LEU A 27 -5.15 -0.95 9.40
CA LEU A 27 -4.70 -0.78 10.79
C LEU A 27 -5.41 -1.72 11.77
N ASP A 28 -6.56 -2.29 11.41
CA ASP A 28 -7.25 -3.31 12.21
C ASP A 28 -6.41 -4.59 12.38
N SER A 29 -5.40 -4.78 11.52
CA SER A 29 -4.44 -5.90 11.56
C SER A 29 -3.20 -5.60 12.42
N PHE A 30 -3.12 -4.41 13.02
CA PHE A 30 -1.98 -3.94 13.83
C PHE A 30 -2.40 -3.40 15.22
N PRO A 31 -3.25 -4.11 16.00
CA PRO A 31 -3.81 -3.56 17.25
C PRO A 31 -2.77 -3.27 18.34
N ASP A 32 -1.66 -4.03 18.38
CA ASP A 32 -0.64 -3.95 19.43
C ASP A 32 0.72 -3.44 18.91
N VAL A 33 0.75 -2.83 17.72
CA VAL A 33 1.97 -2.30 17.11
C VAL A 33 1.91 -0.78 17.13
N ALA A 34 2.95 -0.14 17.65
CA ALA A 34 3.07 1.32 17.56
C ALA A 34 3.09 1.73 16.08
N VAL A 35 2.18 2.62 15.67
CA VAL A 35 2.09 3.12 14.30
C VAL A 35 2.68 4.52 14.23
N GLN A 36 3.65 4.69 13.35
CA GLN A 36 4.26 5.96 13.04
C GLN A 36 3.77 6.46 11.69
N VAL A 37 2.87 7.44 11.69
CA VAL A 37 2.37 8.07 10.46
C VAL A 37 3.33 9.19 10.03
N ARG A 38 3.55 9.30 8.72
CA ARG A 38 4.31 10.36 8.07
C ARG A 38 3.49 10.96 6.93
N HIS A 39 3.46 12.28 6.89
CA HIS A 39 2.85 13.08 5.84
C HIS A 39 3.96 13.84 5.10
N PRO A 40 4.62 13.21 4.12
CA PRO A 40 5.83 13.75 3.51
C PRO A 40 5.58 15.05 2.72
N LEU A 41 4.31 15.36 2.41
CA LEU A 41 3.89 16.57 1.71
C LEU A 41 3.43 17.72 2.62
N ASP A 42 3.39 17.53 3.94
CA ASP A 42 2.95 18.56 4.88
C ASP A 42 4.04 19.64 5.08
N GLU A 43 4.06 20.63 4.21
CA GLU A 43 4.93 21.81 4.33
C GLU A 43 4.31 22.89 5.24
N PRO A 44 5.11 23.61 6.06
CA PRO A 44 6.56 23.54 6.22
C PRO A 44 7.05 22.52 7.27
N HIS A 45 6.13 21.72 7.84
CA HIS A 45 6.37 20.88 9.02
C HIS A 45 6.76 19.44 8.66
N ARG A 46 7.43 19.27 7.52
CA ARG A 46 7.83 17.96 7.00
C ARG A 46 8.76 17.25 7.98
N ILE A 47 8.34 16.06 8.41
CA ILE A 47 9.18 15.16 9.22
C ILE A 47 9.81 14.13 8.29
N PRO A 48 11.15 13.99 8.27
CA PRO A 48 11.81 12.96 7.47
C PRO A 48 11.31 11.54 7.80
N LEU A 49 11.37 10.67 6.79
CA LEU A 49 11.15 9.25 7.01
C LEU A 49 12.24 8.67 7.92
N PRO A 50 11.91 7.74 8.83
CA PRO A 50 12.90 7.08 9.68
C PRO A 50 13.84 6.20 8.85
N ASP A 51 14.89 5.66 9.47
CA ASP A 51 15.69 4.62 8.82
C ASP A 51 14.83 3.35 8.62
N PRO A 52 14.84 2.70 7.43
CA PRO A 52 14.16 1.43 7.23
C PRO A 52 14.50 0.36 8.29
N ALA A 53 15.72 0.37 8.84
CA ALA A 53 16.14 -0.60 9.85
C ALA A 53 15.46 -0.41 11.22
N THR A 54 14.82 0.75 11.48
CA THR A 54 14.16 1.06 12.75
C THR A 54 12.67 0.73 12.76
N VAL A 55 12.10 0.28 11.63
CA VAL A 55 10.67 -0.08 11.52
C VAL A 55 10.47 -1.60 11.39
N CYS A 56 9.31 -2.11 11.80
CA CYS A 56 8.98 -3.54 11.62
C CYS A 56 8.49 -3.84 10.20
N GLY A 57 7.95 -2.82 9.52
CA GLY A 57 7.49 -2.81 8.15
C GLY A 57 6.98 -1.42 7.78
N SER A 58 6.52 -1.26 6.54
CA SER A 58 6.02 0.01 6.04
C SER A 58 4.84 -0.15 5.10
N ILE A 59 3.93 0.82 5.14
CA ILE A 59 2.80 0.95 4.23
C ILE A 59 2.91 2.32 3.55
N PHE A 60 2.87 2.33 2.22
CA PHE A 60 2.82 3.55 1.42
C PHE A 60 1.43 3.64 0.78
N MET A 61 0.67 4.67 1.15
CA MET A 61 -0.72 4.85 0.72
C MET A 61 -0.81 5.41 -0.70
N GLY A 62 -2.04 5.53 -1.20
CA GLY A 62 -2.31 6.24 -2.44
C GLY A 62 -2.14 7.75 -2.31
N GLY A 63 -2.38 8.46 -3.41
CA GLY A 63 -2.28 9.91 -3.51
C GLY A 63 -2.55 10.37 -4.94
N PRO A 64 -2.93 11.65 -5.15
CA PRO A 64 -3.23 12.21 -6.47
C PRO A 64 -1.99 12.50 -7.32
N MET A 65 -0.78 12.40 -6.75
CA MET A 65 0.47 12.66 -7.45
C MET A 65 0.83 11.52 -8.38
N SER A 66 1.71 11.79 -9.36
CA SER A 66 2.39 10.73 -10.10
C SER A 66 3.70 10.36 -9.42
N ALA A 67 4.03 9.07 -9.39
CA ALA A 67 5.39 8.64 -9.09
C ALA A 67 6.43 9.21 -10.08
N ASN A 68 6.00 9.79 -11.21
CA ASN A 68 6.83 10.56 -12.14
C ASN A 68 7.21 11.97 -11.67
N ASP A 69 6.57 12.49 -10.64
CA ASP A 69 6.80 13.85 -10.16
C ASP A 69 8.05 13.98 -9.25
N ALA A 70 8.85 12.91 -9.09
CA ALA A 70 10.02 12.91 -8.20
C ALA A 70 11.07 14.00 -8.52
N ASP A 71 11.13 14.49 -9.77
CA ASP A 71 12.06 15.55 -10.16
C ASP A 71 11.57 16.95 -9.71
N THR A 72 10.27 17.11 -9.47
CA THR A 72 9.63 18.39 -9.09
C THR A 72 9.06 18.38 -7.67
N LEU A 73 8.88 17.19 -7.08
CA LEU A 73 8.43 16.96 -5.71
C LEU A 73 9.52 16.18 -4.95
N PRO A 74 10.46 16.88 -4.29
CA PRO A 74 11.52 16.26 -3.49
C PRO A 74 11.06 15.19 -2.50
N PRO A 75 9.88 15.32 -1.84
CA PRO A 75 9.38 14.27 -0.96
C PRO A 75 9.23 12.91 -1.64
N LEU A 76 8.76 12.86 -2.89
CA LEU A 76 8.62 11.60 -3.63
C LEU A 76 9.98 10.99 -3.99
N ALA A 77 10.99 11.82 -4.27
CA ALA A 77 12.36 11.32 -4.48
C ALA A 77 12.92 10.67 -3.22
N ASP A 78 12.67 11.27 -2.05
CA ASP A 78 13.09 10.72 -0.75
C ASP A 78 12.38 9.40 -0.44
N GLU A 79 11.10 9.29 -0.79
CA GLU A 79 10.32 8.05 -0.66
C GLU A 79 10.84 6.92 -1.56
N ILE A 80 11.14 7.21 -2.83
CA ILE A 80 11.75 6.25 -3.76
C ILE A 80 13.12 5.80 -3.25
N ALA A 81 13.93 6.71 -2.72
CA ALA A 81 15.22 6.38 -2.11
C ALA A 81 15.05 5.53 -0.84
N TRP A 82 14.05 5.83 -0.01
CA TRP A 82 13.70 5.03 1.16
C TRP A 82 13.30 3.60 0.78
N LEU A 83 12.40 3.46 -0.20
CA LEU A 83 11.92 2.17 -0.70
C LEU A 83 13.05 1.33 -1.30
N ARG A 84 14.00 1.96 -2.01
CA ARG A 84 15.19 1.25 -2.52
C ARG A 84 16.04 0.68 -1.39
N ARG A 85 16.24 1.43 -0.29
CA ARG A 85 16.95 0.93 0.89
C ARG A 85 16.16 -0.16 1.61
N ALA A 86 14.84 -0.01 1.73
CA ALA A 86 13.96 -1.00 2.33
C ALA A 86 14.00 -2.34 1.57
N LEU A 87 13.98 -2.29 0.23
CA LEU A 87 14.16 -3.47 -0.63
C LEU A 87 15.51 -4.15 -0.41
N ALA A 88 16.60 -3.37 -0.35
CA ALA A 88 17.95 -3.91 -0.13
C ALA A 88 18.12 -4.55 1.26
N GLN A 89 17.37 -4.09 2.26
CA GLN A 89 17.37 -4.60 3.63
C GLN A 89 16.26 -5.63 3.89
N GLU A 90 15.50 -6.02 2.86
CA GLU A 90 14.34 -6.91 2.95
C GLU A 90 13.33 -6.50 4.05
N ILE A 91 13.11 -5.19 4.21
CA ILE A 91 12.06 -4.67 5.10
C ILE A 91 10.69 -4.97 4.47
N PRO A 92 9.69 -5.43 5.25
CA PRO A 92 8.32 -5.55 4.77
C PRO A 92 7.77 -4.24 4.21
N VAL A 93 7.28 -4.25 2.98
CA VAL A 93 6.67 -3.10 2.31
C VAL A 93 5.34 -3.50 1.70
N LEU A 94 4.31 -2.70 1.96
CA LEU A 94 3.03 -2.73 1.24
C LEU A 94 2.81 -1.38 0.58
N GLY A 95 2.79 -1.34 -0.75
CA GLY A 95 2.43 -0.16 -1.53
C GLY A 95 1.01 -0.27 -2.09
N ILE A 96 0.20 0.78 -1.93
CA ILE A 96 -1.18 0.86 -2.42
C ILE A 96 -1.31 2.04 -3.37
N CYS A 97 -1.91 1.83 -4.55
CA CYS A 97 -2.07 2.84 -5.61
C CYS A 97 -0.75 3.57 -5.91
N LEU A 98 -0.62 4.86 -5.58
CA LEU A 98 0.64 5.60 -5.69
C LEU A 98 1.80 4.90 -4.97
N GLY A 99 1.59 4.38 -3.77
CA GLY A 99 2.61 3.62 -3.04
C GLY A 99 3.12 2.40 -3.80
N ALA A 100 2.25 1.72 -4.56
CA ALA A 100 2.67 0.60 -5.42
C ALA A 100 3.51 1.07 -6.61
N GLN A 101 3.18 2.23 -7.18
CA GLN A 101 3.95 2.87 -8.24
C GLN A 101 5.31 3.34 -7.74
N LEU A 102 5.38 3.96 -6.56
CA LEU A 102 6.65 4.36 -5.92
C LEU A 102 7.54 3.15 -5.66
N LEU A 103 6.96 2.03 -5.19
CA LEU A 103 7.69 0.76 -5.00
C LEU A 103 8.21 0.20 -6.33
N ALA A 104 7.37 0.19 -7.37
CA ALA A 104 7.77 -0.27 -8.70
C ALA A 104 8.91 0.59 -9.26
N LYS A 105 8.81 1.91 -9.11
CA LYS A 105 9.82 2.87 -9.55
C LYS A 105 11.13 2.76 -8.78
N ALA A 106 11.07 2.52 -7.47
CA ALA A 106 12.26 2.24 -6.65
C ALA A 106 13.04 1.01 -7.16
N ALA A 107 12.31 0.01 -7.69
CA ALA A 107 12.81 -1.19 -8.32
C ALA A 107 13.11 -1.04 -9.83
N GLY A 108 13.05 0.18 -10.37
CA GLY A 108 13.44 0.50 -11.75
C GLY A 108 12.37 0.27 -12.81
N ALA A 109 11.11 0.04 -12.42
CA ALA A 109 10.00 -0.03 -13.38
C ALA A 109 9.59 1.35 -13.90
N ALA A 110 9.00 1.37 -15.10
CA ALA A 110 8.38 2.56 -15.67
C ALA A 110 6.94 2.74 -15.16
N ILE A 111 6.56 3.99 -14.93
CA ILE A 111 5.19 4.40 -14.61
C ILE A 111 4.62 5.13 -15.82
N THR A 112 3.45 4.71 -16.29
CA THR A 112 2.82 5.21 -17.52
C THR A 112 1.34 5.44 -17.30
N ALA A 113 0.76 6.40 -18.01
CA ALA A 113 -0.70 6.54 -18.07
C ALA A 113 -1.35 5.22 -18.56
N ALA A 114 -2.41 4.82 -17.88
CA ALA A 114 -3.27 3.75 -18.37
C ALA A 114 -4.09 4.26 -19.57
N PRO A 115 -4.47 3.41 -20.54
CA PRO A 115 -5.31 3.84 -21.67
C PRO A 115 -6.66 4.43 -21.22
N HIS A 116 -7.19 3.92 -20.11
CA HIS A 116 -8.39 4.42 -19.45
C HIS A 116 -8.19 4.33 -17.93
N PRO A 117 -8.71 5.30 -17.15
CA PRO A 117 -8.69 5.18 -15.69
C PRO A 117 -9.67 4.10 -15.23
N GLU A 118 -9.27 3.31 -14.23
CA GLU A 118 -10.16 2.39 -13.53
C GLU A 118 -10.69 3.09 -12.26
N ILE A 119 -12.01 3.34 -12.22
CA ILE A 119 -12.69 3.94 -11.07
C ILE A 119 -13.91 3.10 -10.69
N GLY A 120 -13.97 2.74 -9.41
CA GLY A 120 -15.08 2.02 -8.79
C GLY A 120 -14.79 0.55 -8.52
N VAL A 121 -15.81 -0.18 -8.06
CA VAL A 121 -15.66 -1.57 -7.64
C VAL A 121 -15.76 -2.52 -8.84
N ALA A 122 -14.65 -3.22 -9.12
CA ALA A 122 -14.51 -4.13 -10.26
C ALA A 122 -13.68 -5.39 -9.91
N PRO A 123 -13.83 -6.48 -10.71
CA PRO A 123 -13.10 -7.72 -10.45
C PRO A 123 -11.59 -7.62 -10.71
N VAL A 124 -10.81 -8.31 -9.89
CA VAL A 124 -9.37 -8.52 -10.04
C VAL A 124 -9.08 -10.03 -10.03
N THR A 125 -8.41 -10.52 -11.07
CA THR A 125 -8.05 -11.93 -11.22
C THR A 125 -6.68 -12.18 -10.63
N ILE A 126 -6.58 -13.20 -9.76
CA ILE A 126 -5.32 -13.59 -9.11
C ILE A 126 -4.64 -14.68 -9.92
N THR A 127 -3.42 -14.39 -10.36
CA THR A 127 -2.59 -15.29 -11.17
C THR A 127 -1.80 -16.25 -10.29
N GLU A 128 -1.19 -15.75 -9.22
CA GLU A 128 -0.37 -16.53 -8.29
C GLU A 128 -1.14 -16.86 -7.01
N ARG A 129 -1.84 -17.99 -7.03
CA ARG A 129 -2.74 -18.43 -5.93
C ARG A 129 -2.00 -18.84 -4.66
N ASN A 130 -0.73 -19.18 -4.79
CA ASN A 130 0.12 -19.59 -3.68
C ASN A 130 0.95 -18.42 -3.12
N ASP A 131 0.77 -17.20 -3.64
CA ASP A 131 1.39 -16.03 -3.04
C ASP A 131 0.90 -15.88 -1.58
N PRO A 132 1.80 -15.70 -0.60
CA PRO A 132 1.40 -15.68 0.81
C PRO A 132 0.36 -14.61 1.09
N LEU A 133 0.45 -13.45 0.45
CA LEU A 133 -0.39 -12.30 0.73
C LEU A 133 -1.57 -12.22 -0.24
N ILE A 134 -1.30 -12.13 -1.54
CA ILE A 134 -2.34 -11.95 -2.57
C ILE A 134 -3.12 -13.24 -2.85
N GLY A 135 -2.58 -14.42 -2.50
CA GLY A 135 -3.26 -15.70 -2.66
C GLY A 135 -4.59 -15.79 -1.90
N HIS A 136 -4.75 -15.06 -0.80
CA HIS A 136 -6.02 -14.96 -0.05
C HIS A 136 -7.17 -14.39 -0.89
N LEU A 137 -6.88 -13.66 -1.96
CA LEU A 137 -7.87 -13.06 -2.86
C LEU A 137 -8.28 -14.01 -3.99
N ALA A 138 -7.59 -15.15 -4.15
CA ALA A 138 -7.79 -16.05 -5.28
C ALA A 138 -9.20 -16.70 -5.31
N PRO A 139 -9.64 -17.19 -6.48
CA PRO A 139 -9.07 -16.92 -7.82
C PRO A 139 -9.41 -15.52 -8.35
N LEU A 140 -10.42 -14.91 -7.75
CA LEU A 140 -11.04 -13.68 -8.19
C LEU A 140 -11.53 -12.96 -6.93
N THR A 141 -11.26 -11.67 -6.85
CA THR A 141 -11.85 -10.78 -5.85
C THR A 141 -12.50 -9.59 -6.56
N HIS A 142 -13.32 -8.83 -5.85
CA HIS A 142 -13.62 -7.46 -6.27
C HIS A 142 -12.84 -6.53 -5.35
N ALA A 143 -12.29 -5.48 -5.93
CA ALA A 143 -11.58 -4.43 -5.20
C ALA A 143 -12.07 -3.07 -5.65
N MET A 144 -11.82 -2.04 -4.85
CA MET A 144 -12.03 -0.67 -5.27
C MET A 144 -10.86 -0.25 -6.17
N HIS A 145 -11.15 0.32 -7.32
CA HIS A 145 -10.15 0.91 -8.22
C HIS A 145 -10.27 2.42 -8.18
N TRP A 146 -9.13 3.11 -8.14
CA TRP A 146 -9.07 4.55 -8.30
C TRP A 146 -7.71 5.00 -8.84
N HIS A 147 -7.41 4.65 -10.08
CA HIS A 147 -6.11 4.98 -10.67
C HIS A 147 -6.21 5.34 -12.17
N GLY A 148 -5.34 6.26 -12.59
CA GLY A 148 -5.14 6.66 -13.99
C GLY A 148 -3.77 6.26 -14.56
N GLU A 149 -2.86 5.81 -13.71
CA GLU A 149 -1.54 5.32 -14.11
C GLU A 149 -1.38 3.84 -13.75
N GLN A 150 -0.40 3.21 -14.40
CA GLN A 150 -0.01 1.82 -14.23
C GLN A 150 1.51 1.69 -14.27
N PHE A 151 2.03 0.52 -13.91
CA PHE A 151 3.45 0.22 -13.94
C PHE A 151 3.77 -1.02 -14.77
N THR A 152 4.99 -1.06 -15.32
CA THR A 152 5.57 -2.30 -15.84
C THR A 152 5.99 -3.21 -14.69
N LEU A 153 6.06 -4.51 -14.91
CA LEU A 153 6.59 -5.45 -13.91
C LEU A 153 8.06 -5.10 -13.60
N PRO A 154 8.44 -4.84 -12.34
CA PRO A 154 9.84 -4.67 -11.99
C PRO A 154 10.67 -5.91 -12.30
N SER A 155 11.94 -5.75 -12.68
CA SER A 155 12.80 -6.88 -12.99
C SER A 155 12.94 -7.83 -11.80
N GLY A 156 12.71 -9.12 -12.01
CA GLY A 156 12.76 -10.15 -10.95
C GLY A 156 11.56 -10.16 -10.01
N ALA A 157 10.55 -9.31 -10.24
CA ALA A 157 9.28 -9.37 -9.51
C ALA A 157 8.38 -10.48 -10.04
N VAL A 158 7.43 -10.91 -9.21
CA VAL A 158 6.38 -11.87 -9.56
C VAL A 158 5.09 -11.09 -9.84
N PRO A 159 4.47 -11.23 -11.04
CA PRO A 159 3.15 -10.66 -11.29
C PRO A 159 2.10 -11.46 -10.51
N LEU A 160 1.18 -10.79 -9.82
CA LEU A 160 0.24 -11.44 -8.91
C LEU A 160 -1.21 -11.33 -9.36
N ALA A 161 -1.59 -10.24 -10.02
CA ALA A 161 -2.97 -10.01 -10.41
C ALA A 161 -3.10 -9.15 -11.67
N HIS A 162 -4.24 -9.25 -12.34
CA HIS A 162 -4.64 -8.38 -13.44
C HIS A 162 -6.16 -8.08 -13.39
N SER A 163 -6.60 -7.02 -14.08
CA SER A 163 -8.02 -6.75 -14.33
C SER A 163 -8.33 -6.97 -15.81
N ALA A 164 -9.54 -6.58 -16.25
CA ALA A 164 -9.87 -6.55 -17.67
C ALA A 164 -9.19 -5.40 -18.42
N GLN A 165 -8.81 -4.32 -17.72
CA GLN A 165 -8.26 -3.10 -18.34
C GLN A 165 -6.77 -2.92 -18.07
N THR A 166 -6.27 -3.43 -16.93
CA THR A 166 -4.88 -3.29 -16.51
C THR A 166 -4.20 -4.65 -16.39
N ALA A 167 -3.14 -4.85 -17.17
CA ALA A 167 -2.42 -6.11 -17.27
C ALA A 167 -1.67 -6.50 -15.99
N LEU A 168 -1.32 -5.52 -15.15
CA LEU A 168 -0.60 -5.74 -13.90
C LEU A 168 -1.21 -4.90 -12.79
N GLN A 169 -2.04 -5.54 -11.98
CA GLN A 169 -2.75 -4.94 -10.85
C GLN A 169 -2.01 -5.13 -9.52
N ALA A 170 -1.18 -6.18 -9.41
CA ALA A 170 -0.32 -6.39 -8.25
C ALA A 170 0.96 -7.16 -8.60
N PHE A 171 2.00 -6.95 -7.81
CA PHE A 171 3.28 -7.65 -7.92
C PHE A 171 3.91 -7.88 -6.54
N ARG A 172 4.87 -8.82 -6.47
CA ARG A 172 5.79 -8.98 -5.33
C ARG A 172 7.24 -8.91 -5.76
N ILE A 173 8.07 -8.23 -4.97
CA ILE A 173 9.53 -8.24 -5.06
C ILE A 173 10.09 -9.00 -3.85
N GLY A 174 10.96 -9.98 -4.11
CA GLY A 174 11.55 -10.81 -3.06
C GLY A 174 10.48 -11.53 -2.23
N SER A 175 10.71 -11.64 -0.92
CA SER A 175 9.81 -12.34 0.00
C SER A 175 8.90 -11.42 0.83
N ARG A 176 9.07 -10.09 0.70
CA ARG A 176 8.59 -9.12 1.70
C ARG A 176 8.02 -7.80 1.16
N ALA A 177 8.03 -7.55 -0.16
CA ALA A 177 7.52 -6.30 -0.73
C ALA A 177 6.41 -6.55 -1.74
N TRP A 178 5.24 -5.97 -1.51
CA TRP A 178 4.05 -6.07 -2.38
C TRP A 178 3.58 -4.69 -2.83
N GLY A 179 3.21 -4.58 -4.10
CA GLY A 179 2.50 -3.42 -4.64
C GLY A 179 1.14 -3.85 -5.19
N MET A 180 0.10 -3.08 -4.91
CA MET A 180 -1.25 -3.23 -5.45
C MET A 180 -1.79 -1.89 -5.96
N LEU A 181 -2.29 -1.84 -7.20
CA LEU A 181 -2.94 -0.65 -7.76
C LEU A 181 -4.36 -0.45 -7.21
N PHE A 182 -5.03 -1.55 -6.87
CA PHE A 182 -6.36 -1.54 -6.30
C PHE A 182 -6.33 -1.38 -4.78
N HIS A 183 -7.49 -1.01 -4.24
CA HIS A 183 -7.71 -0.70 -2.84
C HIS A 183 -8.58 -1.77 -2.18
N LEU A 184 -8.10 -2.30 -1.06
CA LEU A 184 -8.80 -3.26 -0.20
C LEU A 184 -9.14 -2.65 1.17
N GLU A 185 -8.53 -1.52 1.49
CA GLU A 185 -8.63 -0.81 2.76
C GLU A 185 -9.91 0.01 2.91
N VAL A 186 -10.70 0.10 1.84
CA VAL A 186 -11.87 0.99 1.74
C VAL A 186 -13.06 0.43 2.51
N ASP A 187 -13.42 1.14 3.58
CA ASP A 187 -14.69 1.04 4.28
C ASP A 187 -15.64 2.19 3.85
N ASN A 188 -16.83 2.27 4.47
CA ASN A 188 -17.78 3.33 4.16
C ASN A 188 -17.22 4.72 4.52
N ASP A 189 -16.45 4.83 5.60
CA ASP A 189 -15.94 6.11 6.10
C ASP A 189 -14.85 6.65 5.17
N LEU A 190 -13.98 5.79 4.63
CA LEU A 190 -12.99 6.16 3.63
C LEU A 190 -13.68 6.57 2.33
N LEU A 191 -14.68 5.81 1.89
CA LEU A 191 -15.44 6.17 0.69
C LEU A 191 -16.16 7.52 0.86
N ASP A 192 -16.76 7.78 2.03
CA ASP A 192 -17.34 9.08 2.35
C ASP A 192 -16.31 10.20 2.26
N THR A 193 -15.12 9.96 2.82
CA THR A 193 -14.00 10.91 2.81
C THR A 193 -13.50 11.18 1.38
N TRP A 194 -13.37 10.15 0.54
CA TRP A 194 -13.03 10.30 -0.89
C TRP A 194 -14.11 11.09 -1.64
N LEU A 195 -15.38 10.79 -1.41
CA LEU A 195 -16.47 11.46 -2.10
C LEU A 195 -16.77 12.88 -1.58
N ALA A 196 -16.16 13.27 -0.46
CA ALA A 196 -16.15 14.64 0.03
C ALA A 196 -15.06 15.49 -0.65
N GLU A 197 -13.99 14.87 -1.14
CA GLU A 197 -12.94 15.54 -1.90
C GLU A 197 -13.46 15.90 -3.32
N PRO A 198 -13.55 17.20 -3.69
CA PRO A 198 -14.19 17.61 -4.94
C PRO A 198 -13.58 17.00 -6.20
N THR A 199 -12.25 16.82 -6.21
CA THR A 199 -11.54 16.24 -7.36
C THR A 199 -11.95 14.77 -7.57
N MET A 200 -11.91 13.96 -6.52
CA MET A 200 -12.36 12.56 -6.55
C MET A 200 -13.86 12.45 -6.90
N ALA A 201 -14.73 13.26 -6.29
CA ALA A 201 -16.15 13.25 -6.63
C ALA A 201 -16.40 13.54 -8.12
N ALA A 202 -15.64 14.48 -8.71
CA ALA A 202 -15.72 14.80 -10.13
C ALA A 202 -15.23 13.64 -11.02
N GLU A 203 -14.13 12.97 -10.64
CA GLU A 203 -13.60 11.80 -11.34
C GLU A 203 -14.59 10.63 -11.35
N ALA A 204 -15.16 10.31 -10.18
CA ALA A 204 -16.19 9.28 -10.07
C ALA A 204 -17.42 9.60 -10.91
N LYS A 205 -17.88 10.86 -10.90
CA LYS A 205 -19.00 11.29 -11.75
C LYS A 205 -18.67 11.19 -13.25
N ARG A 206 -17.43 11.49 -13.64
CA ARG A 206 -16.97 11.37 -15.04
C ARG A 206 -16.92 9.90 -15.49
N ALA A 207 -16.43 9.01 -14.62
CA ALA A 207 -16.28 7.59 -14.95
C ALA A 207 -17.57 6.78 -14.85
N LEU A 208 -18.41 7.07 -13.85
CA LEU A 208 -19.59 6.25 -13.49
C LEU A 208 -20.93 6.94 -13.77
N GLY A 209 -20.92 8.21 -14.19
CA GLY A 209 -22.11 9.00 -14.46
C GLY A 209 -22.76 9.60 -13.20
N SER A 210 -23.97 10.17 -13.35
CA SER A 210 -24.67 10.87 -12.26
C SER A 210 -25.05 9.98 -11.08
N GLY A 211 -25.16 8.66 -11.30
CA GLY A 211 -25.45 7.66 -10.25
C GLY A 211 -24.20 7.10 -9.56
N TYR A 212 -23.04 7.75 -9.66
CA TYR A 212 -21.77 7.22 -9.14
C TYR A 212 -21.84 6.85 -7.65
N ARG A 213 -22.49 7.65 -6.81
CA ARG A 213 -22.63 7.38 -5.38
C ARG A 213 -23.34 6.04 -5.13
N GLU A 214 -24.56 5.89 -5.67
CA GLU A 214 -25.35 4.67 -5.53
C GLU A 214 -24.60 3.43 -6.02
N GLN A 215 -23.90 3.55 -7.15
CA GLN A 215 -23.08 2.46 -7.69
C GLN A 215 -21.90 2.09 -6.78
N LEU A 216 -21.20 3.07 -6.20
CA LEU A 216 -20.06 2.82 -5.32
C LEU A 216 -20.52 2.16 -4.01
N TYR A 217 -21.48 2.76 -3.29
CA TYR A 217 -21.99 2.17 -2.05
C TYR A 217 -22.67 0.82 -2.27
N GLY A 218 -23.46 0.67 -3.35
CA GLY A 218 -24.14 -0.57 -3.67
C GLY A 218 -23.19 -1.73 -4.01
N ARG A 219 -21.94 -1.43 -4.41
CA ARG A 219 -20.93 -2.43 -4.73
C ARG A 219 -19.86 -2.59 -3.66
N LEU A 220 -19.71 -1.64 -2.73
CA LEU A 220 -18.70 -1.72 -1.66
C LEU A 220 -18.75 -3.06 -0.87
N PRO A 221 -19.93 -3.65 -0.56
CA PRO A 221 -19.99 -4.96 0.08
C PRO A 221 -19.33 -6.11 -0.70
N ARG A 222 -19.01 -5.92 -1.99
CA ARG A 222 -18.30 -6.92 -2.81
C ARG A 222 -16.80 -6.99 -2.51
N LEU A 223 -16.21 -6.00 -1.83
CA LEU A 223 -14.79 -6.03 -1.45
C LEU A 223 -14.44 -7.20 -0.52
N ARG A 224 -15.44 -7.83 0.11
CA ARG A 224 -15.27 -8.98 1.01
C ARG A 224 -14.24 -8.66 2.10
N ALA A 225 -14.66 -7.88 3.10
CA ALA A 225 -13.80 -7.41 4.19
C ALA A 225 -12.99 -8.54 4.84
N GLU A 226 -13.51 -9.76 4.90
CA GLU A 226 -12.79 -10.94 5.40
C GLU A 226 -11.57 -11.32 4.56
N LYS A 227 -11.66 -11.18 3.23
CA LYS A 227 -10.53 -11.45 2.33
C LYS A 227 -9.50 -10.34 2.40
N ALA A 228 -9.94 -9.08 2.42
CA ALA A 228 -9.07 -7.93 2.64
C ALA A 228 -8.32 -8.05 3.97
N ARG A 229 -9.03 -8.42 5.04
CA ARG A 229 -8.46 -8.66 6.36
C ARG A 229 -7.40 -9.75 6.35
N ALA A 230 -7.62 -10.87 5.66
CA ALA A 230 -6.62 -11.94 5.55
C ALA A 230 -5.32 -11.47 4.89
N VAL A 231 -5.41 -10.60 3.87
CA VAL A 231 -4.24 -9.99 3.22
C VAL A 231 -3.44 -9.13 4.21
N PHE A 232 -4.13 -8.27 4.97
CA PHE A 232 -3.49 -7.37 5.92
C PHE A 232 -2.96 -8.10 7.17
N ASP A 233 -3.66 -9.13 7.66
CA ASP A 233 -3.17 -9.99 8.73
C ASP A 233 -1.90 -10.74 8.31
N GLU A 234 -1.80 -11.20 7.06
CA GLU A 234 -0.58 -11.83 6.56
C GLU A 234 0.57 -10.83 6.49
N PHE A 235 0.32 -9.60 6.01
CA PHE A 235 1.33 -8.54 6.03
C PHE A 235 1.82 -8.25 7.45
N ALA A 236 0.92 -8.19 8.43
CA ALA A 236 1.26 -8.00 9.84
C ALA A 236 2.17 -9.12 10.38
N LYS A 237 1.97 -10.38 9.96
CA LYS A 237 2.87 -11.49 10.30
C LYS A 237 4.28 -11.28 9.74
N HIS A 238 4.41 -10.81 8.48
CA HIS A 238 5.71 -10.49 7.90
C HIS A 238 6.44 -9.40 8.70
N CYS A 239 5.72 -8.36 9.15
CA CYS A 239 6.25 -7.31 10.04
C CYS A 239 6.70 -7.88 11.39
N ALA A 240 5.88 -8.74 12.01
CA ALA A 240 6.20 -9.38 13.30
C ALA A 240 7.44 -10.29 13.23
N GLN A 241 7.61 -11.05 12.14
CA GLN A 241 8.79 -11.91 11.94
C GLN A 241 10.11 -11.10 11.84
N ARG A 242 10.06 -9.88 11.30
CA ARG A 242 11.24 -9.00 11.24
C ARG A 242 11.64 -8.54 12.64
N HIS A 243 10.64 -8.27 13.48
CA HIS A 243 10.84 -7.91 14.87
C HIS A 243 11.54 -9.03 15.66
N THR A 244 11.15 -10.30 15.44
CA THR A 244 11.76 -11.44 16.13
C THR A 244 13.15 -11.80 15.60
N ALA A 245 13.39 -11.74 14.28
CA ALA A 245 14.71 -12.04 13.70
C ALA A 245 15.82 -11.11 14.24
N SER A 246 15.47 -9.85 14.53
CA SER A 246 16.40 -8.92 15.16
C SER A 246 16.73 -9.26 16.62
N LYS A 247 15.82 -9.92 17.36
CA LYS A 247 16.07 -10.36 18.74
C LYS A 247 17.05 -11.54 18.79
N ALA A 248 17.03 -12.40 17.78
CA ALA A 248 17.92 -13.57 17.71
C ALA A 248 19.38 -13.22 17.44
N LEU A 249 19.66 -12.12 16.72
CA LEU A 249 21.02 -11.68 16.39
C LEU A 249 21.74 -10.94 17.53
N THR A 250 21.01 -10.45 18.54
CA THR A 250 21.58 -9.73 19.70
C THR A 250 21.77 -10.62 20.93
N GLY A 251 21.31 -11.89 20.89
CA GLY A 251 21.48 -12.87 21.96
C GLY A 251 22.65 -13.82 21.67
N GLY A 252 23.89 -13.35 21.83
CA GLY A 252 25.06 -14.24 21.92
C GLY A 252 25.08 -14.99 23.27
N PRO A 253 25.61 -16.23 23.34
CA PRO A 253 25.60 -17.00 24.59
C PRO A 253 26.46 -16.33 25.66
N ILE A 254 25.96 -16.34 26.90
CA ILE A 254 26.66 -15.96 28.14
C ILE A 254 27.82 -16.92 28.37
#